data_AF-A0A6L6YK00-F1
#
_entry.id   AF-A0A6L6YK00-F1
#
_cell.length_a   1.000
_cell.length_b   1.000
_cell.length_c   1.000
_cell.angle_alpha   90.00
_cell.angle_beta   90.00
_cell.angle_gamma   90.00
#
_symmetry.space_group_name_H-M   'P 1'
#
loop_
_entity.id
_entity.type
_entity.pdbx_description
1 polymer ?
#
loop_
_entity_poly.entity_id
_entity_poly.type
_entity_poly.pdbx_seq_one_letter_code
_entity_poly.pdbx_strand_id
1 'polypeptide(L)' 'MAETYRVVVVDDHPLFRRGVVQLLGMNPIFEVVAEAGDFESAM' A
#
# COMPACT_ATOMS: atom_id res chain seq x y z
N MET A 1 -3.23 0.67 23.02
CA MET A 1 -3.02 1.30 21.70
C MET A 1 -3.23 0.20 20.68
N ALA A 2 -4.06 0.42 19.66
CA ALA A 2 -4.23 -0.59 18.60
C ALA A 2 -2.92 -0.67 17.80
N GLU A 3 -2.46 -1.88 17.50
CA GLU A 3 -1.26 -2.10 16.70
C GLU A 3 -1.59 -1.86 15.23
N THR A 4 -0.81 -1.00 14.56
CA THR A 4 -0.99 -0.63 13.16
C THR A 4 0.17 -1.20 12.34
N TYR A 5 -0.14 -1.88 11.24
CA TYR A 5 0.85 -2.41 10.30
C TYR A 5 1.13 -1.40 9.20
N ARG A 6 2.39 -0.98 9.11
CA ARG A 6 2.88 -0.09 8.06
C ARG A 6 3.25 -0.94 6.84
N VAL A 7 2.64 -0.63 5.71
CA VAL A 7 2.76 -1.44 4.49
C VAL A 7 3.14 -0.58 3.28
N VAL A 8 3.89 -1.18 2.36
CA VAL A 8 4.24 -0.60 1.06
C VAL A 8 3.56 -1.43 -0.02
N VAL A 9 2.91 -0.78 -0.98
CA VAL A 9 2.25 -1.47 -2.09
C VAL A 9 3.10 -1.34 -3.35
N VAL A 10 3.57 -2.47 -3.87
CA VAL A 10 4.40 -2.54 -5.08
C VAL A 10 3.62 -3.29 -6.16
N ASP A 11 3.27 -2.61 -7.24
CA ASP A 11 2.56 -3.19 -8.38
C ASP A 11 2.74 -2.33 -9.63
N ASP A 12 3.07 -2.95 -10.75
CA ASP A 12 3.36 -2.31 -12.04
C ASP A 12 2.11 -1.81 -12.78
N HIS A 13 0.91 -2.19 -12.33
CA HIS A 13 -0.36 -1.79 -12.91
C HIS A 13 -1.03 -0.69 -12.08
N PRO A 14 -1.07 0.58 -12.55
CA PRO A 14 -1.63 1.69 -11.78
C PRO A 14 -3.09 1.51 -11.34
N LEU A 15 -3.87 0.70 -12.04
CA LEU A 15 -5.26 0.39 -11.67
C LEU A 15 -5.32 -0.57 -10.48
N PHE A 16 -4.50 -1.61 -10.47
CA PHE A 16 -4.50 -2.62 -9.42
C PHE A 16 -3.94 -2.05 -8.13
N ARG A 17 -2.81 -1.34 -8.20
CA ARG A 17 -2.22 -0.63 -7.06
C ARG A 17 -3.22 0.27 -6.34
N ARG A 18 -3.93 1.12 -7.09
CA ARG A 18 -4.98 2.00 -6.53
C ARG A 18 -6.09 1.22 -5.84
N GLY A 19 -6.52 0.10 -6.43
CA GLY A 19 -7.54 -0.76 -5.82
C GLY A 19 -7.07 -1.36 -4.49
N VAL A 20 -5.83 -1.85 -4.42
CA VAL A 20 -5.25 -2.41 -3.19
C VAL A 20 -5.12 -1.34 -2.10
N VAL A 21 -4.63 -0.15 -2.43
CA VAL A 21 -4.51 0.97 -1.48
C VAL A 21 -5.87 1.37 -0.92
N GLN A 22 -6.92 1.44 -1.76
CA GLN A 22 -8.28 1.71 -1.31
C GLN A 22 -8.79 0.64 -0.33
N LEU A 23 -8.59 -0.64 -0.65
CA LEU A 23 -9.01 -1.75 0.22
C LEU A 23 -8.27 -1.75 1.56
N LEU A 24 -6.97 -1.49 1.56
CA LEU A 24 -6.17 -1.38 2.79
C LEU A 24 -6.61 -0.19 3.64
N GLY A 25 -6.90 0.96 3.03
CA GLY A 25 -7.37 2.17 3.72
C GLY A 25 -8.75 2.03 4.37
N MET A 26 -9.54 1.01 4.02
CA MET A 26 -10.81 0.71 4.69
C MET A 26 -10.63 0.07 6.06
N ASN A 27 -9.44 -0.46 6.38
CA ASN A 27 -9.16 -1.12 7.64
C ASN A 27 -8.10 -0.32 8.43
N PRO A 28 -8.46 0.26 9.60
CA PRO A 28 -7.57 1.12 10.38
C PRO A 28 -6.35 0.40 10.99
N ILE A 29 -6.29 -0.93 10.87
CA ILE A 29 -5.14 -1.74 11.25
C ILE A 29 -3.98 -1.56 10.25
N PHE A 30 -4.24 -1.10 9.02
CA PHE A 30 -3.22 -0.87 8.01
C PHE A 30 -2.96 0.62 7.78
N GLU A 31 -1.69 0.95 7.59
CA GLU A 31 -1.22 2.26 7.16
C GLU A 31 -0.35 2.08 5.91
N VAL A 32 -0.86 2.50 4.75
CA VAL A 32 -0.07 2.51 3.52
C VAL A 32 0.88 3.69 3.57
N VAL A 33 2.18 3.42 3.67
CA VAL A 33 3.21 4.45 3.83
C VAL A 33 3.93 4.80 2.54
N ALA A 34 3.83 3.94 1.51
CA ALA A 34 4.38 4.18 0.19
C ALA A 34 3.70 3.31 -0.88
N GLU A 35 3.80 3.77 -2.13
CA GLU A 35 3.37 3.08 -3.35
C GLU A 35 4.52 3.08 -4.35
N ALA A 36 4.76 1.96 -5.02
CA ALA A 36 5.76 1.84 -6.06
C ALA A 36 5.21 1.11 -7.31
N GLY A 37 5.64 1.58 -8.49
CA GLY A 37 5.30 0.99 -9.79
C GLY A 37 6.33 0.01 -10.32
N ASP A 38 7.51 -0.03 -9.71
CA ASP A 38 8.62 -0.87 -10.11
C ASP A 38 9.52 -1.10 -8.88
N PHE A 39 10.43 -2.07 -9.01
CA PHE A 39 11.31 -2.48 -7.92
C PHE A 39 12.29 -1.36 -7.51
N GLU A 40 12.77 -0.55 -8.45
CA GLU A 40 13.70 0.55 -8.16
C GLU A 40 13.03 1.66 -7.35
N SER A 41 11.76 1.96 -7.62
CA SER A 41 10.95 2.93 -6.89
C SER A 41 10.49 2.44 -5.51
N ALA A 42 10.62 1.14 -5.23
CA ALA A 42 10.18 0.50 -4.00
C ALA A 42 11.26 0.39 -2.91
N MET A 43 12.53 0.56 -3.29
CA MET A 43 13.69 0.42 -2.40
C MET A 43 14.06 1.69 -1.63
#